data_AF-A0A7Y2I4U6-F1
#
_entry.id   AF-A0A7Y2I4U6-F1
#
_cell.length_a   1.000
_cell.length_b   1.000
_cell.length_c   1.000
_cell.angle_alpha   90.00
_cell.angle_beta   90.00
_cell.angle_gamma   90.00
#
_symmetry.space_group_name_H-M   'P 1'
#
loop_
_entity.id
_entity.type
_entity.pdbx_description
1 polymer ?
#
loop_
_entity_poly.entity_id
_entity_poly.type
_entity_poly.pdbx_seq_one_letter_code
_entity_poly.pdbx_strand_id
1 'polypeptide(L)'
;MDSRKDRYYSRNVFGVSTVEFFWGLGFPIVLESTFLQLFLKSLGASSLLIGSVPFLFIIGISCFPLFASYYSRNYRFKRPLVLGFHLVAAILVFCFGVVLLMVRDGDQIIALFLIFYALFSICLGIGIPVWLN
;
A
#
# COMPACT_ATOMS: atom_id res chain seq x y z
N MET A 1 -3.78 -8.04 -38.42
CA MET A 1 -3.59 -7.99 -36.96
C MET A 1 -3.89 -9.35 -36.39
N ASP A 2 -3.07 -9.84 -35.46
CA ASP A 2 -3.17 -11.20 -34.90
C ASP A 2 -4.19 -11.20 -33.76
N SER A 3 -5.40 -11.73 -34.00
CA SER A 3 -6.54 -11.62 -33.07
C SER A 3 -6.26 -12.19 -31.67
N ARG A 4 -5.31 -13.13 -31.56
CA ARG A 4 -4.87 -13.66 -30.26
C ARG A 4 -4.08 -12.62 -29.47
N LYS A 5 -3.19 -11.88 -30.14
CA LYS A 5 -2.41 -10.80 -29.52
C LYS A 5 -3.33 -9.68 -29.03
N ASP A 6 -4.34 -9.32 -29.83
CA ASP A 6 -5.31 -8.29 -29.47
C ASP A 6 -6.12 -8.67 -28.22
N ARG A 7 -6.52 -9.95 -28.09
CA ARG A 7 -7.20 -10.45 -26.89
C ARG A 7 -6.33 -10.37 -25.63
N TYR A 8 -5.07 -10.78 -25.72
CA TYR A 8 -4.15 -10.70 -24.57
C TYR A 8 -3.85 -9.25 -24.18
N TYR A 9 -3.67 -8.38 -25.18
CA TYR A 9 -3.46 -6.96 -24.98
C TYR A 9 -4.65 -6.32 -24.26
N SER A 10 -5.87 -6.50 -24.78
CA SER A 10 -7.09 -5.95 -24.18
C SER A 10 -7.29 -6.43 -22.74
N ARG A 11 -7.06 -7.72 -22.46
CA ARG A 11 -7.16 -8.28 -21.10
C ARG A 11 -6.14 -7.64 -20.14
N ASN A 12 -4.91 -7.44 -20.59
CA ASN A 12 -3.86 -6.85 -19.77
C ASN A 12 -4.13 -5.38 -19.51
N VAL A 13 -4.52 -4.61 -20.54
CA VAL A 13 -4.91 -3.20 -20.42
C VAL A 13 -6.06 -3.06 -19.43
N PHE A 14 -7.13 -3.84 -19.59
CA PHE A 14 -8.26 -3.82 -18.66
C PHE A 14 -7.83 -4.12 -17.22
N GLY A 15 -6.98 -5.14 -17.04
CA GLY A 15 -6.46 -5.51 -15.72
C GLY A 15 -5.66 -4.38 -15.06
N VAL A 16 -4.72 -3.78 -15.79
CA VAL A 16 -3.89 -2.67 -15.28
C VAL A 16 -4.75 -1.43 -15.02
N SER A 17 -5.62 -1.04 -15.95
CA SER A 17 -6.52 0.11 -15.77
C SER A 17 -7.45 -0.04 -14.58
N THR A 18 -7.93 -1.27 -14.31
CA THR A 18 -8.75 -1.55 -13.12
C THR A 18 -7.94 -1.34 -11.84
N VAL A 19 -6.71 -1.84 -11.78
CA VAL A 19 -5.81 -1.65 -10.63
C VAL A 19 -5.56 -0.16 -10.41
N GLU A 20 -5.19 0.59 -11.46
CA GLU A 20 -4.92 2.03 -11.37
C GLU A 20 -6.15 2.83 -10.93
N PHE A 21 -7.34 2.47 -11.42
CA PHE A 21 -8.58 3.13 -11.04
C PHE A 21 -8.84 2.99 -9.52
N PHE A 22 -8.81 1.77 -9.00
CA PHE A 22 -9.05 1.53 -7.57
C PHE A 22 -7.91 2.05 -6.69
N TRP A 23 -6.66 1.97 -7.17
CA TRP A 23 -5.52 2.58 -6.52
C TRP A 23 -5.70 4.09 -6.38
N GLY A 24 -6.09 4.77 -7.46
CA GLY A 24 -6.38 6.20 -7.45
C GLY A 24 -7.52 6.60 -6.51
N LEU A 25 -8.55 5.76 -6.36
CA LEU A 25 -9.62 5.98 -5.38
C LEU A 25 -9.14 5.84 -3.93
N GLY A 26 -8.25 4.89 -3.64
CA GLY A 26 -7.70 4.68 -2.30
C GLY A 26 -6.63 5.69 -1.89
N PHE A 27 -5.95 6.30 -2.87
CA PHE A 27 -4.80 7.16 -2.67
C PHE A 27 -5.06 8.34 -1.68
N PRO A 28 -6.17 9.11 -1.79
CA PRO A 28 -6.47 10.20 -0.85
C PRO A 28 -6.64 9.76 0.61
N ILE A 29 -7.03 8.51 0.84
CA ILE A 29 -7.34 8.01 2.18
C ILE A 29 -6.09 7.42 2.83
N VAL A 30 -5.25 6.74 2.04
CA VAL A 30 -4.15 5.91 2.56
C VAL A 30 -2.79 6.56 2.37
N LEU A 31 -2.63 7.48 1.42
CA LEU A 31 -1.33 8.10 1.14
C LEU A 31 -1.35 9.62 1.25
N GLU A 32 -2.49 10.25 1.00
CA GLU A 32 -2.57 11.70 1.11
C GLU A 32 -2.52 12.14 2.58
N SER A 33 -1.56 13.03 2.81
CA SER A 33 -1.20 13.44 4.16
C SER A 33 -2.34 14.16 4.89
N THR A 34 -3.24 14.86 4.20
CA THR A 34 -4.28 15.66 4.85
C THR A 34 -5.30 14.81 5.61
N PHE A 35 -5.79 13.71 5.01
CA PHE A 35 -6.76 12.85 5.69
C PHE A 35 -6.15 12.16 6.91
N LEU A 36 -4.96 11.56 6.75
CA LEU A 36 -4.26 10.86 7.82
C LEU A 36 -3.84 11.82 8.96
N GLN A 37 -3.38 13.02 8.62
CA GLN A 37 -3.04 14.05 9.61
C GLN A 37 -4.28 14.47 10.41
N LEU A 38 -5.41 14.74 9.76
CA LEU A 38 -6.66 15.10 10.42
C LEU A 38 -7.20 13.96 11.29
N PHE A 39 -7.14 12.73 10.79
CA PHE A 39 -7.53 11.52 11.54
C PHE A 39 -6.70 11.40 12.83
N LEU A 40 -5.38 11.43 12.74
CA LEU A 40 -4.50 11.36 13.91
C LEU A 40 -4.70 12.55 14.85
N LYS A 41 -4.88 13.75 14.31
CA LYS A 41 -5.13 14.95 15.12
C LYS A 41 -6.44 14.84 15.90
N SER A 42 -7.48 14.27 15.30
CA SER A 42 -8.77 14.04 15.96
C SER A 42 -8.69 13.04 17.12
N LEU A 43 -7.69 12.16 17.10
CA LEU A 43 -7.39 11.21 18.17
C LEU A 43 -6.48 11.79 19.26
N GLY A 44 -6.04 13.05 19.13
CA GLY A 44 -5.15 13.71 20.08
C GLY A 44 -3.65 13.58 19.77
N ALA A 45 -3.27 13.07 18.60
CA ALA A 45 -1.86 12.89 18.25
C ALA A 45 -1.08 14.23 18.26
N SER A 46 0.17 14.16 18.75
CA SER A 46 1.10 15.27 18.72
C SER A 46 1.60 15.55 17.29
N SER A 47 2.08 16.77 17.04
CA SER A 47 2.64 17.14 15.73
C SER A 47 3.82 16.25 15.32
N LEU A 48 4.59 15.74 16.29
CA LEU A 48 5.69 14.80 16.03
C LEU A 48 5.17 13.46 15.50
N LEU A 49 4.14 12.89 16.13
CA LEU A 49 3.52 11.64 15.67
C LEU A 49 2.89 11.81 14.29
N ILE A 50 2.21 12.93 14.06
CA ILE A 50 1.64 13.26 12.75
C ILE A 50 2.75 13.37 11.68
N GLY A 51 3.86 14.02 11.99
CA GLY A 51 5.02 14.12 11.10
C GLY A 51 5.73 12.79 10.84
N SER A 52 5.55 11.79 11.71
CA SER A 52 6.12 10.45 11.51
C SER A 52 5.47 9.67 10.37
N VAL A 53 4.23 10.00 9.99
CA VAL A 53 3.50 9.31 8.91
C VAL A 53 4.22 9.42 7.57
N PRO A 54 4.50 10.63 7.01
CA PRO A 54 5.26 10.73 5.77
C PRO A 54 6.68 10.18 5.91
N PHE A 55 7.31 10.29 7.09
CA PHE A 55 8.62 9.70 7.35
C PHE A 55 8.61 8.17 7.20
N LEU A 56 7.65 7.47 7.83
CA LEU A 56 7.48 6.03 7.72
C LEU A 56 7.21 5.61 6.28
N PHE A 57 6.36 6.37 5.57
CA PHE A 57 6.08 6.09 4.17
C PHE A 57 7.34 6.19 3.31
N ILE A 58 8.07 7.30 3.40
CA ILE A 58 9.30 7.54 2.63
C ILE A 58 10.36 6.49 2.94
N ILE A 59 10.58 6.13 4.21
CA ILE A 59 11.51 5.07 4.58
C ILE A 59 11.08 3.73 3.98
N GLY A 60 9.80 3.38 4.11
CA GLY A 60 9.25 2.16 3.54
C GLY A 60 9.53 2.05 2.04
N ILE A 61 9.20 3.10 1.28
CA ILE A 61 9.36 3.09 -0.18
C ILE A 61 10.79 3.33 -0.66
N SER A 62 11.68 3.87 0.17
CA SER A 62 13.08 4.15 -0.23
C SER A 62 14.04 3.02 0.14
N CYS A 63 13.85 2.39 1.31
CA CYS A 63 14.77 1.38 1.82
C CYS A 63 14.42 -0.03 1.35
N PHE A 64 13.13 -0.35 1.24
CA PHE A 64 12.70 -1.71 0.93
C PHE A 64 12.69 -2.12 -0.56
N PRO A 65 12.79 -1.22 -1.56
CA PRO A 65 13.05 -1.61 -2.94
C PRO A 65 14.27 -2.51 -3.14
N LEU A 66 15.28 -2.41 -2.26
CA LEU A 66 16.49 -3.25 -2.30
C LEU A 66 16.17 -4.76 -2.27
N PHE A 67 15.05 -5.13 -1.64
CA PHE A 67 14.62 -6.53 -1.56
C PHE A 67 13.78 -6.97 -2.78
N ALA A 68 13.27 -6.05 -3.60
CA ALA A 68 12.38 -6.37 -4.72
C ALA A 68 13.04 -7.29 -5.75
N SER A 69 14.32 -7.05 -6.07
CA SER A 69 15.09 -7.92 -6.97
C SER A 69 15.27 -9.32 -6.37
N TYR A 70 15.59 -9.41 -5.07
CA TYR A 70 15.74 -10.69 -4.37
C TYR A 70 14.45 -11.52 -4.43
N TYR A 71 13.29 -10.91 -4.18
CA TYR A 71 12.01 -11.61 -4.21
C TYR A 71 11.54 -11.98 -5.62
N SER A 72 11.87 -11.19 -6.63
CA SER A 72 11.39 -11.41 -8.01
C SER A 72 12.32 -12.23 -8.91
N ARG A 73 13.61 -12.41 -8.55
CA ARG A 73 14.65 -13.00 -9.41
C ARG A 73 14.30 -14.36 -10.04
N ASN A 74 13.58 -15.20 -9.31
CA ASN A 74 13.28 -16.59 -9.73
C ASN A 74 11.88 -16.74 -10.34
N TYR A 75 11.12 -15.64 -10.49
CA TYR A 75 9.76 -15.68 -11.03
C TYR A 75 9.75 -15.31 -12.51
N ARG A 76 9.49 -16.30 -13.37
CA ARG A 76 9.26 -16.07 -14.82
C ARG A 76 8.09 -15.13 -15.08
N PHE A 77 7.04 -15.21 -14.27
CA PHE A 77 5.90 -14.31 -14.32
C PHE A 77 5.74 -13.64 -12.95
N LYS A 78 5.90 -12.32 -12.91
CA LYS A 78 5.85 -11.53 -11.67
C LYS A 78 4.44 -11.23 -11.18
N ARG A 79 3.41 -11.46 -12.01
CA ARG A 79 2.01 -11.19 -11.67
C ARG A 79 1.56 -11.75 -10.31
N PRO A 80 1.82 -13.02 -9.94
CA PRO A 80 1.42 -13.54 -8.63
C PRO A 80 2.10 -12.80 -7.47
N LEU A 81 3.36 -12.41 -7.66
CA LEU A 81 4.13 -11.68 -6.66
C LEU A 81 3.59 -10.25 -6.47
N VAL A 82 3.29 -9.56 -7.57
CA VAL A 82 2.64 -8.23 -7.55
C VAL A 82 1.29 -8.32 -6.83
N LEU A 83 0.46 -9.30 -7.19
CA LEU A 83 -0.84 -9.51 -6.54
C LEU A 83 -0.68 -9.82 -5.05
N GLY A 84 0.31 -10.62 -4.67
CA GLY A 84 0.61 -10.94 -3.27
C GLY A 84 0.93 -9.69 -2.45
N PHE A 85 1.85 -8.85 -2.92
CA PHE A 85 2.21 -7.61 -2.21
C PHE A 85 1.02 -6.64 -2.10
N HIS A 86 0.23 -6.47 -3.16
CA HIS A 86 -0.97 -5.63 -3.10
C HIS A 86 -2.03 -6.20 -2.15
N LEU A 87 -2.23 -7.52 -2.16
CA LEU A 87 -3.20 -8.17 -1.27
C LEU A 87 -2.79 -8.03 0.20
N VAL A 88 -1.51 -8.21 0.53
CA VAL A 88 -1.00 -7.99 1.88
C VAL A 88 -1.20 -6.53 2.31
N ALA A 89 -0.86 -5.58 1.44
CA ALA A 89 -1.09 -4.15 1.72
C ALA A 89 -2.58 -3.84 1.96
N ALA A 90 -3.48 -4.39 1.13
CA ALA A 90 -4.92 -4.23 1.29
C ALA A 90 -5.45 -4.89 2.58
N ILE A 91 -4.96 -6.08 2.92
CA ILE A 91 -5.31 -6.77 4.17
C ILE A 91 -4.88 -5.94 5.38
N LEU A 92 -3.70 -5.31 5.36
CA LEU A 92 -3.27 -4.44 6.45
C LEU A 92 -4.23 -3.27 6.66
N VAL A 93 -4.62 -2.56 5.59
CA VAL A 93 -5.59 -1.46 5.68
C VAL A 93 -6.95 -1.97 6.15
N PHE A 94 -7.42 -3.08 5.60
CA PHE A 94 -8.70 -3.69 5.99
C PHE A 94 -8.72 -4.11 7.47
N CYS A 95 -7.69 -4.82 7.92
CA CYS A 95 -7.54 -5.25 9.31
C CYS A 95 -7.48 -4.05 10.25
N PHE A 96 -6.78 -2.97 9.88
CA PHE A 96 -6.81 -1.74 10.67
C PHE A 96 -8.23 -1.15 10.74
N GLY A 97 -8.97 -1.14 9.63
CA GLY A 97 -10.40 -0.76 9.64
C GLY A 97 -11.25 -1.60 10.58
N VAL A 98 -11.02 -2.93 10.64
CA VAL A 98 -11.69 -3.83 11.59
C VAL A 98 -11.30 -3.52 13.03
N VAL A 99 -10.02 -3.24 13.30
CA VAL A 99 -9.52 -2.84 14.63
C VAL A 99 -10.25 -1.60 15.13
N LEU A 100 -10.51 -0.61 14.27
CA LEU A 100 -11.26 0.60 14.63
C LEU A 100 -12.71 0.34 15.08
N LEU A 101 -13.29 -0.81 14.73
CA LEU A 101 -14.63 -1.19 15.22
C LEU A 101 -14.59 -1.71 16.66
N MET A 102 -13.44 -2.23 17.10
CA MET A 102 -13.25 -2.90 18.39
C MET A 102 -12.55 -2.01 19.43
N VAL A 103 -11.59 -1.19 19.01
CA VAL A 103 -10.80 -0.33 19.88
C VAL A 103 -11.40 1.07 19.91
N ARG A 104 -11.50 1.67 21.11
CA ARG A 104 -12.03 3.03 21.32
C ARG A 104 -11.00 4.00 21.91
N ASP A 105 -9.93 3.46 22.47
CA ASP A 105 -8.86 4.25 23.08
C ASP A 105 -7.99 4.89 21.99
N GLY A 106 -7.85 6.22 22.03
CA GLY A 106 -7.16 7.00 21.00
C GLY A 106 -5.67 6.66 20.90
N ASP A 107 -4.99 6.51 22.04
CA ASP A 107 -3.56 6.22 22.08
C ASP A 107 -3.25 4.83 21.50
N GLN A 108 -4.07 3.84 21.84
CA GLN A 108 -3.98 2.50 21.25
C GLN A 108 -4.24 2.52 19.73
N ILE A 109 -5.24 3.27 19.27
CA ILE A 109 -5.52 3.40 17.83
C ILE A 109 -4.33 4.04 17.11
N ILE A 110 -3.72 5.08 17.66
CA ILE A 110 -2.55 5.74 17.08
C ILE A 110 -1.37 4.76 17.00
N ALA A 111 -1.09 4.02 18.07
CA ALA A 111 -0.01 3.03 18.08
C ALA A 111 -0.22 1.93 17.03
N LEU A 112 -1.43 1.38 16.96
CA LEU A 112 -1.78 0.37 15.96
C LEU A 112 -1.72 0.96 14.54
N PHE A 113 -2.24 2.16 14.32
CA PHE A 113 -2.15 2.85 13.05
C PHE A 113 -0.70 2.91 12.55
N LEU A 114 0.24 3.36 13.39
CA LEU A 114 1.64 3.49 13.00
C LEU A 114 2.27 2.14 12.62
N ILE A 115 1.92 1.06 13.34
CA ILE A 115 2.38 -0.31 13.03
C ILE A 115 1.84 -0.77 11.68
N PHE A 116 0.52 -0.69 11.48
CA PHE A 116 -0.12 -1.10 10.23
C PHE A 116 0.39 -0.25 9.05
N TYR A 117 0.58 1.05 9.26
CA TYR A 117 1.06 1.97 8.26
C TYR A 117 2.53 1.72 7.87
N ALA A 118 3.39 1.40 8.84
CA ALA A 118 4.76 1.01 8.57
C ALA A 118 4.83 -0.28 7.74
N LEU A 119 4.07 -1.32 8.11
CA LEU A 119 3.99 -2.57 7.35
C LEU A 119 3.44 -2.36 5.94
N PHE A 120 2.42 -1.52 5.80
CA PHE A 120 1.85 -1.13 4.51
C PHE A 120 2.92 -0.45 3.63
N SER A 121 3.65 0.50 4.20
CA SER A 121 4.72 1.24 3.50
C SER A 121 5.85 0.33 3.02
N ILE A 122 6.23 -0.66 3.84
CA ILE A 122 7.20 -1.70 3.48
C ILE A 122 6.67 -2.55 2.31
N CYS A 123 5.41 -2.99 2.38
CA CYS A 123 4.80 -3.78 1.31
C CYS A 123 4.79 -3.03 -0.03
N LEU A 124 4.49 -1.74 -0.02
CA LEU A 124 4.57 -0.91 -1.21
C LEU A 124 6.01 -0.72 -1.70
N GLY A 125 6.95 -0.48 -0.79
CA GLY A 125 8.36 -0.33 -1.14
C GLY A 125 8.95 -1.54 -1.86
N ILE A 126 8.50 -2.76 -1.52
CA ILE A 126 8.88 -3.97 -2.24
C ILE A 126 8.01 -4.17 -3.49
N GLY A 127 6.69 -3.97 -3.37
CA GLY A 127 5.71 -4.28 -4.40
C GLY A 127 5.82 -3.40 -5.64
N ILE A 128 6.07 -2.10 -5.49
CA ILE A 128 6.16 -1.15 -6.62
C ILE A 128 7.31 -1.53 -7.57
N PRO A 129 8.56 -1.72 -7.11
CA PRO A 129 9.63 -2.14 -8.02
C PRO A 129 9.41 -3.52 -8.64
N VAL A 130 8.77 -4.46 -7.93
CA VAL A 130 8.42 -5.77 -8.51
C VAL A 130 7.41 -5.62 -9.65
N TRP A 131 6.51 -4.64 -9.56
CA TRP A 131 5.52 -4.37 -10.59
C TRP A 131 6.11 -3.63 -11.80
N LEU A 132 7.07 -2.73 -11.59
CA LEU A 132 7.73 -1.95 -12.64
C LEU A 132 8.81 -2.73 -13.43
N ASN A 133 9.30 -3.83 -12.86
CA ASN A 133 10.38 -4.65 -13.41
C ASN A 133 9.83 -5.79 -14.26
#